data_AF-A0AAD0PUC9-F1
#
_entry.id   AF-A0AAD0PUC9-F1
#
_cell.length_a   1.000
_cell.length_b   1.000
_cell.length_c   1.000
_cell.angle_alpha   90.00
_cell.angle_beta   90.00
_cell.angle_gamma   90.00
#
_symmetry.space_group_name_H-M   'P 1'
#
loop_
_entity.id
_entity.type
_entity.pdbx_description
1 polymer ?
#
loop_
_entity_poly.entity_id
_entity_poly.type
_entity_poly.pdbx_seq_one_letter_code
_entity_poly.pdbx_strand_id
1 'polypeptide(L)'
;MSKTFSVNTPKDAEIGLKMDIRSNDEGKWRVFIKETKEGVEVAGAPVRVGFLEKVGEGENAFMVIRAALRVKNEDGSYQTRARQKEGKFLDAMGKEVDSEEKAAREYVLMTYKSDANKLVFGQIATVNVKNFKADKVTPTVMTLLTFKLYSDDEALEAERKYHQLQTIGSDHADYNQGYTDLKNLRKTSGKWADFFIASGHDVLRDMGFTIRERARKGQEADPAPSA
;
A
#
# COMPACT_ATOMS: atom_id res chain seq x y z
N MET A 1 -12.43 3.41 18.90
CA MET A 1 -11.07 2.86 19.13
C MET A 1 -10.39 2.73 17.77
N SER A 2 -9.22 3.35 17.57
CA SER A 2 -8.52 3.24 16.29
C SER A 2 -7.96 1.83 16.12
N LYS A 3 -8.33 1.13 15.06
CA LYS A 3 -7.76 -0.18 14.72
C LYS A 3 -6.45 0.02 13.98
N THR A 4 -5.43 -0.78 14.29
CA THR A 4 -4.13 -0.72 13.61
C THR A 4 -3.61 -2.12 13.36
N PHE A 5 -3.10 -2.35 12.15
CA PHE A 5 -2.27 -3.51 11.84
C PHE A 5 -0.99 -3.07 11.13
N SER A 6 0.08 -3.81 11.33
CA SER A 6 1.40 -3.48 10.78
C SER A 6 1.94 -4.68 10.02
N VAL A 7 2.58 -4.41 8.89
CA VAL A 7 3.24 -5.42 8.06
C VAL A 7 4.67 -5.01 7.76
N ASN A 8 5.56 -5.98 7.63
CA ASN A 8 6.95 -5.74 7.31
C ASN A 8 7.48 -6.80 6.35
N THR A 9 8.39 -6.39 5.46
CA THR A 9 9.13 -7.32 4.61
C THR A 9 10.15 -8.14 5.43
N PRO A 10 10.52 -9.35 4.97
CA PRO A 10 11.65 -10.10 5.51
C PRO A 10 12.95 -9.28 5.53
N LYS A 11 13.90 -9.63 6.42
CA LYS A 11 15.18 -8.91 6.55
C LYS A 11 16.05 -8.99 5.28
N ASP A 12 15.91 -10.06 4.53
CA ASP A 12 16.64 -10.43 3.33
C ASP A 12 15.88 -10.10 2.03
N ALA A 13 14.77 -9.37 2.12
CA ALA A 13 13.99 -9.00 0.94
C ALA A 13 14.72 -7.95 0.08
N GLU A 14 14.65 -8.10 -1.24
CA GLU A 14 15.15 -7.11 -2.22
C GLU A 14 14.51 -5.73 -1.99
N ILE A 15 13.23 -5.73 -1.61
CA ILE A 15 12.46 -4.52 -1.28
C ILE A 15 12.26 -4.51 0.23
N GLY A 16 12.81 -3.50 0.90
CA GLY A 16 12.63 -3.32 2.34
C GLY A 16 11.56 -2.28 2.65
N LEU A 17 10.40 -2.72 3.15
CA LEU A 17 9.28 -1.85 3.50
C LEU A 17 8.58 -2.29 4.79
N LYS A 18 8.22 -1.30 5.60
CA LYS A 18 7.25 -1.43 6.68
C LYS A 18 6.02 -0.59 6.38
N MET A 19 4.84 -1.14 6.62
CA MET A 19 3.58 -0.40 6.48
C MET A 19 2.78 -0.49 7.78
N ASP A 20 2.41 0.66 8.31
CA ASP A 20 1.45 0.76 9.42
C ASP A 20 0.10 1.19 8.84
N ILE A 21 -0.93 0.36 9.02
CA ILE A 21 -2.28 0.59 8.51
C ILE A 21 -3.20 0.91 9.67
N ARG A 22 -3.87 2.06 9.61
CA ARG A 22 -4.68 2.61 10.71
C ARG A 22 -6.07 2.97 10.21
N SER A 23 -7.11 2.57 10.94
CA SER A 23 -8.46 3.07 10.70
C SER A 23 -8.64 4.43 11.38
N ASN A 24 -9.40 5.32 10.75
CA ASN A 24 -10.05 6.42 11.45
C ASN A 24 -11.43 5.98 11.97
N ASP A 25 -12.12 6.84 12.71
CA ASP A 25 -13.46 6.57 13.24
C ASP A 25 -14.54 6.55 12.13
N GLU A 26 -14.22 6.99 10.92
CA GLU A 26 -15.11 6.93 9.73
C GLU A 26 -14.97 5.63 8.92
N GLY A 27 -14.19 4.65 9.41
CA GLY A 27 -13.98 3.37 8.72
C GLY A 27 -13.04 3.45 7.51
N LYS A 28 -12.37 4.59 7.27
CA LYS A 28 -11.34 4.74 6.24
C LYS A 28 -9.99 4.29 6.76
N TRP A 29 -9.25 3.58 5.92
CA TRP A 29 -7.94 3.05 6.26
C TRP A 29 -6.83 3.89 5.64
N ARG A 30 -5.90 4.37 6.48
CA ARG A 30 -4.68 5.06 6.05
C ARG A 30 -3.50 4.13 6.17
N VAL A 31 -2.61 4.18 5.18
CA VAL A 31 -1.36 3.42 5.14
C VAL A 31 -0.19 4.37 5.27
N PHE A 32 0.71 4.09 6.21
CA PHE A 32 1.97 4.79 6.39
C PHE A 32 3.09 3.85 5.94
N ILE A 33 3.67 4.12 4.78
CA ILE A 33 4.69 3.29 4.13
C ILE A 33 6.06 3.89 4.42
N LYS A 34 6.95 3.07 4.97
CA LYS A 34 8.30 3.45 5.37
C LYS A 34 9.31 2.51 4.73
N GLU A 35 10.43 3.07 4.31
CA GLU A 35 11.55 2.28 3.82
C GLU A 35 12.30 1.64 4.98
N THR A 36 12.71 0.40 4.79
CA THR A 36 13.55 -0.34 5.74
C THR A 36 14.78 -0.89 5.03
N LYS A 37 15.90 -0.99 5.75
CA LYS A 37 17.09 -1.72 5.31
C LYS A 37 17.42 -2.75 6.37
N GLU A 38 17.60 -4.01 5.97
CA GLU A 38 17.86 -5.14 6.88
C GLU A 38 16.80 -5.29 8.00
N GLY A 39 15.56 -4.91 7.69
CA GLY A 39 14.41 -4.93 8.61
C GLY A 39 14.34 -3.76 9.60
N VAL A 40 15.20 -2.75 9.47
CA VAL A 40 15.20 -1.54 10.31
C VAL A 40 14.74 -0.33 9.48
N GLU A 41 13.87 0.52 10.04
CA GLU A 41 13.43 1.76 9.38
C GLU A 41 14.63 2.64 9.04
N VAL A 42 14.71 3.11 7.79
CA VAL A 42 15.80 3.98 7.34
C VAL A 42 15.63 5.35 8.00
N ALA A 43 16.57 5.72 8.87
CA ALA A 43 16.53 6.99 9.59
C ALA A 43 16.50 8.18 8.62
N GLY A 44 15.55 9.10 8.84
CA GLY A 44 15.37 10.29 7.99
C GLY A 44 14.65 10.04 6.66
N ALA A 45 14.32 8.79 6.30
CA ALA A 45 13.56 8.51 5.10
C ALA A 45 12.13 9.09 5.20
N PRO A 46 11.64 9.78 4.15
CA PRO A 46 10.27 10.30 4.14
C PRO A 46 9.23 9.18 4.28
N VAL A 47 8.14 9.45 5.00
CA VAL A 47 7.00 8.54 5.09
C VAL A 47 6.04 8.82 3.93
N ARG A 48 5.71 7.79 3.15
CA ARG A 48 4.65 7.88 2.13
C ARG A 48 3.31 7.54 2.77
N VAL A 49 2.31 8.39 2.56
CA VAL A 49 0.95 8.17 3.05
C VAL A 49 0.03 7.78 1.91
N GLY A 50 -0.79 6.76 2.13
CA GLY A 50 -1.81 6.30 1.21
C GLY A 50 -3.09 5.87 1.92
N PHE A 51 -4.00 5.28 1.15
CA PHE A 51 -5.27 4.75 1.58
C PHE A 51 -5.37 3.28 1.20
N LEU A 52 -5.93 2.47 2.08
CA LEU A 52 -6.21 1.06 1.83
C LEU A 52 -7.71 0.92 1.53
N GLU A 53 -8.03 0.31 0.41
CA GLU A 53 -9.40 0.03 -0.01
C GLU A 53 -9.56 -1.49 -0.16
N LYS A 54 -10.64 -2.04 0.39
CA LYS A 54 -11.04 -3.43 0.13
C LYS A 54 -11.85 -3.44 -1.17
N VAL A 55 -11.51 -4.35 -2.08
CA VAL A 55 -12.18 -4.54 -3.35
C VAL A 55 -12.77 -5.94 -3.39
N GLY A 56 -14.07 -6.03 -3.68
CA GLY A 56 -14.82 -7.29 -3.70
C GLY A 56 -15.24 -7.80 -2.31
N GLU A 57 -15.91 -8.94 -2.31
CA GLU A 57 -16.44 -9.61 -1.12
C GLU A 57 -16.06 -11.11 -1.10
N GLY A 58 -16.17 -11.73 0.07
CA GLY A 58 -15.87 -13.16 0.27
C GLY A 58 -14.43 -13.55 -0.09
N GLU A 59 -14.25 -14.75 -0.63
CA GLU A 59 -12.93 -15.33 -0.94
C GLU A 59 -12.19 -14.63 -2.10
N ASN A 60 -12.90 -13.82 -2.89
CA ASN A 60 -12.33 -13.05 -3.99
C ASN A 60 -11.97 -11.61 -3.57
N ALA A 61 -12.20 -11.25 -2.30
CA ALA A 61 -11.82 -9.94 -1.82
C ALA A 61 -10.30 -9.79 -1.78
N PHE A 62 -9.82 -8.65 -2.26
CA PHE A 62 -8.43 -8.23 -2.15
C PHE A 62 -8.38 -6.79 -1.65
N MET A 63 -7.19 -6.29 -1.33
CA MET A 63 -7.04 -4.89 -0.97
C MET A 63 -6.13 -4.18 -1.97
N VAL A 64 -6.34 -2.88 -2.13
CA VAL A 64 -5.48 -2.01 -2.92
C VAL A 64 -5.00 -0.86 -2.08
N ILE A 65 -3.77 -0.43 -2.31
CA ILE A 65 -3.22 0.78 -1.70
C ILE A 65 -3.15 1.85 -2.78
N ARG A 66 -3.81 2.98 -2.54
CA ARG A 66 -3.72 4.17 -3.39
C ARG A 66 -2.96 5.26 -2.67
N ALA A 67 -2.02 5.91 -3.33
CA ALA A 67 -1.25 7.01 -2.76
C ALA A 67 -0.95 8.07 -3.81
N ALA A 68 -0.61 9.28 -3.36
CA ALA A 68 -0.11 10.33 -4.24
C ALA A 68 1.20 9.87 -4.88
N LEU A 69 1.34 10.09 -6.19
CA LEU A 69 2.53 9.70 -6.95
C LEU A 69 3.67 10.70 -6.70
N ARG A 70 4.89 10.19 -6.66
CA ARG A 70 6.09 10.98 -6.29
C ARG A 70 6.87 11.41 -7.52
N VAL A 71 7.46 12.60 -7.47
CA VAL A 71 8.35 13.11 -8.53
C VAL A 71 9.72 12.44 -8.41
N LYS A 72 10.33 12.11 -9.56
CA LYS A 72 11.71 11.63 -9.65
C LYS A 72 12.64 12.70 -10.20
N ASN A 73 13.88 12.70 -9.74
CA ASN A 73 14.99 13.42 -10.34
C ASN A 73 15.44 12.72 -11.64
N GLU A 74 16.31 13.35 -12.41
CA GLU A 74 16.85 12.80 -13.67
C GLU A 74 17.63 11.48 -13.47
N ASP A 75 18.24 11.31 -12.29
CA ASP A 75 18.96 10.09 -11.90
C ASP A 75 18.04 8.94 -11.47
N GLY A 76 16.72 9.15 -11.47
CA GLY A 76 15.70 8.18 -11.07
C GLY A 76 15.41 8.11 -9.57
N SER A 77 16.13 8.86 -8.74
CA SER A 77 15.84 8.99 -7.30
C SER A 77 14.57 9.81 -7.06
N TYR A 78 13.88 9.58 -5.94
CA TYR A 78 12.70 10.38 -5.61
C TYR A 78 13.09 11.75 -5.06
N GLN A 79 12.46 12.79 -5.60
CA GLN A 79 12.66 14.14 -5.12
C GLN A 79 12.05 14.30 -3.72
N THR A 80 12.80 14.93 -2.82
CA THR A 80 12.35 15.23 -1.45
C THR A 80 12.57 16.70 -1.15
N ARG A 81 11.80 17.23 -0.20
CA ARG A 81 11.99 18.58 0.35
C ARG A 81 11.79 18.56 1.86
N ALA A 82 12.24 19.62 2.53
CA ALA A 82 11.93 19.82 3.93
C ALA A 82 10.43 20.03 4.11
N ARG A 83 9.87 19.39 5.12
CA ARG A 83 8.46 19.49 5.47
C ARG A 83 8.18 20.91 5.94
N GLN A 84 7.20 21.55 5.31
CA GLN A 84 6.79 22.91 5.65
C GLN A 84 5.27 23.01 5.74
N LYS A 85 4.80 23.90 6.60
CA LYS A 85 3.42 24.35 6.65
C LYS A 85 3.40 25.83 6.96
N GLU A 86 2.69 26.62 6.14
CA GLU A 86 2.54 28.08 6.35
C GLU A 86 3.89 28.81 6.52
N GLY A 87 4.91 28.41 5.74
CA GLY A 87 6.25 29.01 5.77
C GLY A 87 7.16 28.53 6.93
N LYS A 88 6.67 27.62 7.79
CA LYS A 88 7.42 27.09 8.93
C LYS A 88 7.91 25.68 8.67
N PHE A 89 9.14 25.37 9.08
CA PHE A 89 9.71 24.03 9.02
C PHE A 89 9.13 23.15 10.11
N LEU A 90 8.86 21.87 9.79
CA LEU A 90 8.28 20.91 10.73
C LEU A 90 9.14 19.66 10.88
N ASP A 91 9.24 19.14 12.11
CA ASP A 91 9.80 17.83 12.40
C ASP A 91 8.87 16.67 11.98
N ALA A 92 9.29 15.44 12.26
CA ALA A 92 8.52 14.24 11.92
C ALA A 92 7.19 14.15 12.70
N MET A 93 7.12 14.74 13.89
CA MET A 93 5.92 14.82 14.73
C MET A 93 5.00 15.98 14.32
N GLY A 94 5.43 16.84 13.39
CA GLY A 94 4.69 18.02 12.96
C GLY A 94 4.89 19.24 13.86
N LYS A 95 5.92 19.25 14.71
CA LYS A 95 6.29 20.41 15.53
C LYS A 95 7.20 21.33 14.74
N GLU A 96 7.06 22.63 14.98
CA GLU A 96 7.90 23.64 14.36
C GLU A 96 9.37 23.50 14.77
N VAL A 97 10.27 23.68 13.82
CA VAL A 97 11.71 23.70 14.02
C VAL A 97 12.32 24.97 13.41
N ASP A 98 13.48 25.34 13.93
CA ASP A 98 14.19 26.59 13.65
C ASP A 98 15.03 26.57 12.37
N SER A 99 15.25 25.40 11.77
CA SER A 99 16.05 25.26 10.54
C SER A 99 15.55 24.16 9.61
N GLU A 100 15.94 24.27 8.34
CA GLU A 100 15.65 23.26 7.32
C GLU A 100 16.29 21.89 7.68
N GLU A 101 17.49 21.90 8.24
CA GLU A 101 18.24 20.68 8.58
C GLU A 101 17.56 19.84 9.66
N LYS A 102 16.82 20.49 10.57
CA LYS A 102 16.06 19.82 11.63
C LYS A 102 14.66 19.40 11.16
N ALA A 103 14.25 19.83 9.97
CA ALA A 103 12.96 19.49 9.42
C ALA A 103 12.93 18.03 8.96
N ALA A 104 11.78 17.38 9.12
CA ALA A 104 11.57 16.09 8.47
C ALA A 104 11.55 16.27 6.95
N ARG A 105 11.90 15.22 6.22
CA ARG A 105 11.80 15.18 4.76
C ARG A 105 10.43 14.65 4.33
N GLU A 106 9.87 15.25 3.29
CA GLU A 106 8.68 14.76 2.60
C GLU A 106 8.97 14.57 1.11
N TYR A 107 8.24 13.64 0.47
CA TYR A 107 8.32 13.47 -0.97
C TYR A 107 7.68 14.67 -1.69
N VAL A 108 8.28 15.10 -2.79
CA VAL A 108 7.60 15.99 -3.74
C VAL A 108 6.60 15.16 -4.52
N LEU A 109 5.35 15.62 -4.57
CA LEU A 109 4.23 14.88 -5.14
C LEU A 109 3.85 15.45 -6.51
N MET A 110 3.45 14.55 -7.42
CA MET A 110 2.95 14.94 -8.74
C MET A 110 1.61 15.66 -8.63
N THR A 111 1.44 16.72 -9.40
CA THR A 111 0.20 17.51 -9.48
C THR A 111 -0.37 17.51 -10.89
N TYR A 112 -1.66 17.83 -11.03
CA TYR A 112 -2.25 17.98 -12.35
C TYR A 112 -1.73 19.27 -13.01
N LYS A 113 -1.39 19.20 -14.30
CA LYS A 113 -0.92 20.39 -15.05
C LYS A 113 -1.94 21.53 -15.05
N SER A 114 -3.23 21.20 -15.06
CA SER A 114 -4.33 22.16 -15.06
C SER A 114 -4.68 22.70 -13.67
N ASP A 115 -4.22 22.04 -12.59
CA ASP A 115 -4.44 22.48 -11.22
C ASP A 115 -3.30 21.97 -10.33
N ALA A 116 -2.35 22.85 -10.05
CA ALA A 116 -1.16 22.55 -9.25
C ALA A 116 -1.48 22.23 -7.77
N ASN A 117 -2.69 22.54 -7.29
CA ASN A 117 -3.11 22.20 -5.92
C ASN A 117 -3.69 20.79 -5.82
N LYS A 118 -3.97 20.14 -6.96
CA LYS A 118 -4.55 18.81 -7.00
C LYS A 118 -3.46 17.76 -7.23
N LEU A 119 -3.37 16.81 -6.30
CA LEU A 119 -2.42 15.70 -6.36
C LEU A 119 -2.89 14.58 -7.28
N VAL A 120 -1.95 13.97 -8.00
CA VAL A 120 -2.20 12.76 -8.79
C VAL A 120 -2.07 11.53 -7.89
N PHE A 121 -3.13 10.75 -7.79
CA PHE A 121 -3.15 9.49 -7.05
C PHE A 121 -3.06 8.30 -8.00
N GLY A 122 -2.41 7.23 -7.56
CA GLY A 122 -2.45 5.94 -8.25
C GLY A 122 -2.47 4.75 -7.33
N GLN A 123 -2.92 3.61 -7.87
CA GLN A 123 -2.80 2.32 -7.21
C GLN A 123 -1.34 1.85 -7.20
N ILE A 124 -0.72 1.90 -6.02
CA ILE A 124 0.70 1.61 -5.81
C ILE A 124 0.94 0.21 -5.26
N ALA A 125 -0.10 -0.44 -4.74
CA ALA A 125 -0.02 -1.84 -4.38
C ALA A 125 -1.37 -2.56 -4.53
N THR A 126 -1.29 -3.86 -4.79
CA THR A 126 -2.38 -4.83 -4.59
C THR A 126 -1.95 -5.78 -3.49
N VAL A 127 -2.82 -6.05 -2.52
CA VAL A 127 -2.55 -6.93 -1.38
C VAL A 127 -3.42 -8.17 -1.49
N ASN A 128 -2.76 -9.32 -1.56
CA ASN A 128 -3.41 -10.62 -1.55
C ASN A 128 -3.16 -11.31 -0.22
N VAL A 129 -4.24 -11.85 0.36
CA VAL A 129 -4.18 -12.63 1.59
C VAL A 129 -4.18 -14.11 1.22
N LYS A 130 -3.08 -14.82 1.50
CA LYS A 130 -2.91 -16.22 1.13
C LYS A 130 -3.03 -17.13 2.34
N ASN A 131 -4.12 -17.89 2.36
CA ASN A 131 -4.44 -18.89 3.39
C ASN A 131 -4.44 -20.33 2.88
N PHE A 132 -4.26 -20.53 1.58
CA PHE A 132 -4.22 -21.83 0.91
C PHE A 132 -2.96 -21.95 0.06
N LYS A 133 -2.53 -23.19 -0.17
CA LYS A 133 -1.47 -23.52 -1.13
C LYS A 133 -1.98 -23.30 -2.56
N ALA A 134 -1.11 -23.53 -3.54
CA ALA A 134 -1.42 -23.34 -4.96
C ALA A 134 -2.62 -24.19 -5.44
N ASP A 135 -2.90 -25.32 -4.77
CA ASP A 135 -4.05 -26.19 -5.04
C ASP A 135 -5.40 -25.60 -4.60
N LYS A 136 -5.40 -24.47 -3.87
CA LYS A 136 -6.59 -23.79 -3.33
C LYS A 136 -7.45 -24.63 -2.37
N VAL A 137 -6.98 -25.82 -1.97
CA VAL A 137 -7.72 -26.71 -1.07
C VAL A 137 -6.92 -26.95 0.21
N THR A 138 -5.61 -27.12 0.09
CA THR A 138 -4.74 -27.36 1.25
C THR A 138 -4.45 -26.05 1.96
N PRO A 139 -4.77 -25.91 3.25
CA PRO A 139 -4.49 -24.67 3.94
C PRO A 139 -3.00 -24.43 4.24
N THR A 140 -2.60 -23.17 4.35
CA THR A 140 -1.25 -22.79 4.81
C THR A 140 -1.15 -22.87 6.34
N VAL A 141 0.07 -23.04 6.84
CA VAL A 141 0.36 -23.07 8.29
C VAL A 141 0.14 -21.70 8.94
N MET A 142 0.29 -20.62 8.18
CA MET A 142 0.05 -19.24 8.60
C MET A 142 -0.41 -18.39 7.41
N THR A 143 -1.06 -17.27 7.69
CA THR A 143 -1.41 -16.29 6.66
C THR A 143 -0.15 -15.59 6.15
N LEU A 144 -0.02 -15.54 4.82
CA LEU A 144 0.98 -14.73 4.13
C LEU A 144 0.27 -13.58 3.43
N LEU A 145 0.80 -12.36 3.58
CA LEU A 145 0.35 -11.23 2.78
C LEU A 145 1.34 -11.03 1.64
N THR A 146 0.89 -11.22 0.40
CA THR A 146 1.72 -10.97 -0.77
C THR A 146 1.25 -9.67 -1.41
N PHE A 147 2.17 -8.73 -1.54
CA PHE A 147 1.94 -7.43 -2.15
C PHE A 147 2.48 -7.44 -3.57
N LYS A 148 1.69 -6.94 -4.50
CA LYS A 148 2.17 -6.53 -5.82
C LYS A 148 2.41 -5.04 -5.80
N LEU A 149 3.66 -4.62 -5.80
CA LEU A 149 4.09 -3.23 -5.69
C LEU A 149 4.34 -2.65 -7.08
N TYR A 150 3.73 -1.52 -7.38
CA TYR A 150 3.94 -0.79 -8.63
C TYR A 150 4.86 0.40 -8.38
N SER A 151 5.78 0.65 -9.31
CA SER A 151 6.50 1.92 -9.36
C SER A 151 5.53 3.08 -9.64
N ASP A 152 5.95 4.31 -9.30
CA ASP A 152 5.12 5.49 -9.56
C ASP A 152 4.83 5.69 -11.07
N ASP A 153 5.72 5.23 -11.96
CA ASP A 153 5.52 5.31 -13.41
C ASP A 153 4.50 4.28 -13.92
N GLU A 154 4.59 3.04 -13.45
CA GLU A 154 3.62 1.98 -13.76
C GLU A 154 2.22 2.35 -13.23
N ALA A 155 2.15 2.90 -12.01
CA ALA A 155 0.91 3.40 -11.44
C ALA A 155 0.34 4.56 -12.28
N LEU A 156 1.19 5.51 -12.69
CA LEU A 156 0.77 6.63 -13.54
C LEU A 156 0.20 6.17 -14.88
N GLU A 157 0.87 5.22 -15.55
CA GLU A 157 0.40 4.66 -16.82
C GLU A 157 -0.96 3.98 -16.68
N ALA A 158 -1.13 3.16 -15.63
CA ALA A 158 -2.38 2.47 -15.35
C ALA A 158 -3.52 3.47 -15.04
N GLU A 159 -3.25 4.54 -14.30
CA GLU A 159 -4.26 5.57 -13.99
C GLU A 159 -4.64 6.39 -15.22
N ARG A 160 -3.70 6.67 -16.13
CA ARG A 160 -4.02 7.32 -17.41
C ARG A 160 -4.97 6.49 -18.26
N LYS A 161 -4.70 5.19 -18.40
CA LYS A 161 -5.60 4.25 -19.10
C LYS A 161 -6.96 4.17 -18.42
N TYR A 162 -6.98 4.07 -17.08
CA TYR A 162 -8.22 4.05 -16.32
C TYR A 162 -9.06 5.32 -16.53
N HIS A 163 -8.45 6.50 -16.48
CA HIS A 163 -9.15 7.77 -16.73
C HIS A 163 -9.68 7.87 -18.16
N GLN A 164 -8.93 7.41 -19.16
CA GLN A 164 -9.40 7.35 -20.55
C GLN A 164 -10.67 6.49 -20.66
N LEU A 165 -10.68 5.31 -20.03
CA LEU A 165 -11.85 4.43 -19.98
C LEU A 165 -13.06 5.08 -19.30
N GLN A 166 -12.85 5.80 -18.20
CA GLN A 166 -13.92 6.56 -17.53
C GLN A 166 -14.48 7.67 -18.42
N THR A 167 -13.64 8.29 -19.25
CA THR A 167 -14.05 9.40 -20.12
C THR A 167 -14.91 8.91 -21.29
N ILE A 168 -14.57 7.77 -21.90
CA ILE A 168 -15.34 7.21 -23.02
C ILE A 168 -16.61 6.48 -22.56
N GLY A 169 -16.64 5.97 -21.32
CA GLY A 169 -17.79 5.27 -20.75
C GLY A 169 -17.90 3.80 -21.15
N SER A 170 -18.68 3.02 -20.39
CA SER A 170 -18.82 1.56 -20.54
C SER A 170 -19.44 1.13 -21.87
N ASP A 171 -20.26 2.00 -22.46
CA ASP A 171 -21.06 1.68 -23.64
C ASP A 171 -20.30 1.93 -24.95
N HIS A 172 -19.09 2.50 -24.87
CA HIS A 172 -18.24 2.76 -26.01
C HIS A 172 -17.64 1.44 -26.55
N ALA A 173 -17.56 1.29 -27.87
CA ALA A 173 -17.08 0.07 -28.54
C ALA A 173 -15.68 -0.37 -28.04
N ASP A 174 -14.80 0.60 -27.79
CA ASP A 174 -13.42 0.34 -27.34
C ASP A 174 -13.26 0.05 -25.84
N TYR A 175 -14.32 0.20 -25.03
CA TYR A 175 -14.22 0.11 -23.57
C TYR A 175 -13.74 -1.28 -23.12
N ASN A 176 -14.31 -2.35 -23.67
CA ASN A 176 -13.99 -3.71 -23.27
C ASN A 176 -12.54 -4.10 -23.58
N GLN A 177 -12.03 -3.68 -24.75
CA GLN A 177 -10.64 -3.91 -25.12
C GLN A 177 -9.71 -3.10 -24.21
N GLY A 178 -9.95 -1.81 -24.04
CA GLY A 178 -9.10 -0.98 -23.18
C GLY A 178 -9.13 -1.42 -21.71
N TYR A 179 -10.25 -1.93 -21.21
CA TYR A 179 -10.35 -2.51 -19.87
C TYR A 179 -9.54 -3.81 -19.74
N THR A 180 -9.53 -4.64 -20.78
CA THR A 180 -8.67 -5.83 -20.87
C THR A 180 -7.19 -5.45 -20.87
N ASP A 181 -6.82 -4.43 -21.62
CA ASP A 181 -5.44 -3.92 -21.66
C ASP A 181 -5.00 -3.36 -20.31
N LEU A 182 -5.88 -2.62 -19.61
CA LEU A 182 -5.62 -2.13 -18.26
C LEU A 182 -5.42 -3.29 -17.27
N LYS A 183 -6.26 -4.33 -17.34
CA LYS A 183 -6.10 -5.54 -16.52
C LYS A 183 -4.77 -6.23 -16.80
N ASN A 184 -4.41 -6.37 -18.08
CA ASN A 184 -3.16 -6.99 -18.49
C ASN A 184 -1.95 -6.18 -18.02
N LEU A 185 -1.96 -4.86 -18.20
CA LEU A 185 -0.92 -3.97 -17.68
C LEU A 185 -0.73 -4.18 -16.18
N ARG A 186 -1.81 -4.15 -15.38
CA ARG A 186 -1.73 -4.37 -13.92
C ARG A 186 -1.30 -5.79 -13.56
N LYS A 187 -1.50 -6.77 -14.44
CA LYS A 187 -1.09 -8.17 -14.24
C LYS A 187 0.38 -8.42 -14.58
N THR A 188 0.96 -7.71 -15.55
CA THR A 188 2.35 -7.91 -15.99
C THR A 188 3.35 -6.91 -15.37
N SER A 189 2.91 -5.72 -15.00
CA SER A 189 3.73 -4.72 -14.29
C SER A 189 3.86 -5.00 -12.80
N GLY A 190 4.82 -4.35 -12.13
CA GLY A 190 5.00 -4.41 -10.69
C GLY A 190 5.79 -5.62 -10.20
N LYS A 191 6.36 -5.48 -9.00
CA LYS A 191 7.15 -6.51 -8.33
C LYS A 191 6.36 -7.16 -7.20
N TRP A 192 6.50 -8.46 -7.05
CA TRP A 192 5.92 -9.18 -5.91
C TRP A 192 6.85 -9.10 -4.72
N ALA A 193 6.29 -8.83 -3.54
CA ALA A 193 6.98 -8.84 -2.28
C ALA A 193 6.09 -9.48 -1.21
N ASP A 194 6.67 -10.37 -0.43
CA ASP A 194 5.99 -11.02 0.68
C ASP A 194 6.16 -10.22 1.97
N PHE A 195 5.09 -10.15 2.74
CA PHE A 195 5.01 -9.42 3.99
C PHE A 195 4.46 -10.31 5.09
N PHE A 196 5.01 -10.14 6.29
CA PHE A 196 4.48 -10.74 7.51
C PHE A 196 3.65 -9.73 8.29
N ILE A 197 2.56 -10.22 8.88
CA ILE A 197 1.76 -9.43 9.84
C ILE A 197 2.58 -9.32 11.13
N ALA A 198 3.03 -8.10 11.45
CA ALA A 198 3.78 -7.82 12.66
C ALA A 198 2.86 -7.66 13.87
N SER A 199 1.67 -7.09 13.67
CA SER A 199 0.63 -6.91 14.70
C SER A 199 -0.74 -6.65 14.09
N GLY A 200 -1.81 -6.80 14.87
CA GLY A 200 -3.18 -6.45 14.47
C GLY A 200 -3.91 -7.53 13.64
N HIS A 201 -3.67 -8.82 13.90
CA HIS A 201 -4.35 -9.92 13.20
C HIS A 201 -5.89 -9.82 13.27
N ASP A 202 -6.44 -9.41 14.41
CA ASP A 202 -7.89 -9.25 14.62
C ASP A 202 -8.49 -8.20 13.68
N VAL A 203 -7.70 -7.18 13.31
CA VAL A 203 -8.15 -6.15 12.38
C VAL A 203 -8.42 -6.73 11.00
N LEU A 204 -7.57 -7.65 10.54
CA LEU A 204 -7.77 -8.32 9.25
C LEU A 204 -8.97 -9.27 9.31
N ARG A 205 -9.22 -9.92 10.46
CA ARG A 205 -10.45 -10.71 10.69
C ARG A 205 -11.69 -9.83 10.58
N ASP A 206 -11.68 -8.66 11.21
CA ASP A 206 -12.79 -7.69 11.15
C ASP A 206 -13.04 -7.16 9.73
N MET A 207 -12.02 -7.14 8.86
CA MET A 207 -12.16 -6.80 7.45
C MET A 207 -12.76 -7.94 6.60
N GLY A 208 -13.02 -9.10 7.22
CA GLY A 208 -13.61 -10.29 6.60
C GLY A 208 -12.59 -11.27 6.02
N PHE A 209 -11.31 -11.16 6.40
CA PHE A 209 -10.30 -12.13 5.97
C PHE A 209 -10.17 -13.25 7.01
N THR A 210 -10.13 -14.49 6.54
CA THR A 210 -9.68 -15.61 7.38
C THR A 210 -8.21 -15.42 7.71
N ILE A 211 -7.82 -15.45 8.99
CA ILE A 211 -6.43 -15.28 9.41
C ILE A 211 -5.96 -16.49 10.20
N ARG A 212 -4.83 -17.06 9.77
CA ARG A 212 -4.14 -18.19 10.37
C ARG A 212 -2.88 -17.69 11.05
N GLU A 213 -2.82 -17.86 12.36
CA GLU A 213 -1.64 -17.53 13.15
C GLU A 213 -0.80 -18.79 13.36
N ARG A 214 0.52 -18.62 13.44
CA ARG A 214 1.41 -19.74 13.80
C ARG A 214 1.11 -20.09 15.25
N ALA A 215 0.76 -21.35 15.53
CA ALA A 215 0.56 -21.81 16.90
C ALA A 215 1.78 -21.41 17.75
N ARG A 216 1.55 -20.65 18.83
CA ARG A 216 2.62 -20.35 19.79
C ARG A 216 3.07 -21.68 20.39
N LYS A 217 4.39 -21.91 20.53
CA LYS A 217 4.90 -23.10 21.22
C LYS A 217 4.19 -23.21 22.59
N GLY A 218 3.36 -24.23 22.76
CA GLY A 218 2.62 -24.49 24.01
C GLY A 218 1.15 -24.06 24.04
N GLN A 219 0.56 -23.57 22.95
CA GLN A 219 -0.90 -23.41 22.83
C GLN A 219 -1.44 -24.40 21.80
N GLU A 220 -2.42 -25.21 22.20
CA GLU A 220 -3.20 -26.06 21.28
C GLU A 220 -3.84 -25.18 20.20
N ALA A 221 -3.82 -25.67 18.97
CA ALA A 221 -4.42 -24.99 17.83
C ALA A 221 -5.92 -24.81 18.08
N ASP A 222 -6.43 -23.59 17.88
CA ASP A 222 -7.87 -23.33 17.93
C ASP A 222 -8.59 -24.32 17.01
N PRO A 223 -9.62 -25.02 17.50
CA PRO A 223 -10.40 -25.93 16.66
C PRO A 223 -11.04 -25.10 15.54
N ALA A 224 -10.79 -25.50 14.30
CA ALA A 224 -11.39 -24.89 13.12
C ALA A 224 -12.92 -24.81 13.30
N PRO A 225 -13.58 -23.75 12.78
CA PRO A 225 -15.03 -23.66 12.85
C PRO A 225 -15.63 -24.88 12.13
N SER A 226 -16.50 -25.58 12.85
CA SER A 226 -17.30 -26.67 12.32
C SER A 226 -18.14 -26.19 11.13
N ALA A 227 -18.17 -27.02 10.09
CA ALA A 227 -18.87 -26.82 8.83
C ALA A 227 -20.37 -26.52 8.98
#